data_AF-A0A1M7QAV2-F1
#
_entry.id   AF-A0A1M7QAV2-F1
#
_cell.length_a   1.000
_cell.length_b   1.000
_cell.length_c   1.000
_cell.angle_alpha   90.00
_cell.angle_beta   90.00
_cell.angle_gamma   90.00
#
_symmetry.space_group_name_H-M   'P 1'
#
loop_
_entity.id
_entity.type
_entity.pdbx_description
1 polymer ?
#
loop_
_entity_poly.entity_id
_entity_poly.type
_entity_poly.pdbx_seq_one_letter_code
_entity_poly.pdbx_strand_id
1 'polypeptide(L)'
;MSAIHFILSAISIGFANTVIEWFFIGFLFHKYQALTPQTWRPENYSNYTYSTLLSLLFGVLFTLFYLKIGAHYVLPGSLWSHIKLGLICFACFSFVSAINNSIYINYDKKFVAGLLIASCLTYISAAIIVSLFYWR
;
A
#
# COMPACT_ATOMS: atom_id res chain seq x y z
N MET A 1 17.25 -15.71 8.15
CA MET A 1 17.80 -14.46 7.56
C MET A 1 18.87 -13.90 8.48
N SER A 2 20.05 -13.56 7.95
CA SER A 2 21.14 -12.92 8.73
C SER A 2 20.90 -11.41 8.90
N ALA A 3 21.63 -10.77 9.83
CA ALA A 3 21.56 -9.31 10.02
C ALA A 3 21.97 -8.54 8.74
N ILE A 4 22.94 -9.04 7.98
CA ILE A 4 23.38 -8.42 6.72
C ILE A 4 22.28 -8.54 5.66
N HIS A 5 21.65 -9.70 5.51
CA HIS A 5 20.53 -9.89 4.58
C HIS A 5 19.33 -9.02 4.96
N PHE A 6 19.03 -8.86 6.26
CA PHE A 6 18.03 -7.92 6.73
C PHE A 6 18.33 -6.48 6.30
N ILE A 7 19.55 -5.98 6.60
CA ILE A 7 19.95 -4.60 6.29
C ILE A 7 19.91 -4.34 4.78
N LEU A 8 20.48 -5.23 3.97
CA LEU A 8 20.48 -5.10 2.52
C LEU A 8 19.07 -5.13 1.92
N SER A 9 18.19 -5.98 2.45
CA SER A 9 16.79 -6.00 2.05
C SER A 9 16.10 -4.67 2.35
N ALA A 10 16.29 -4.12 3.56
CA ALA A 10 15.69 -2.85 3.96
C ALA A 10 16.17 -1.66 3.10
N ILE A 11 17.47 -1.60 2.79
CA ILE A 11 18.04 -0.58 1.89
C ILE A 11 17.44 -0.71 0.49
N SER A 12 17.36 -1.94 -0.04
CA SER A 12 16.82 -2.19 -1.38
C SER A 12 15.34 -1.80 -1.48
N ILE A 13 14.55 -2.07 -0.43
CA ILE A 13 13.15 -1.64 -0.33
C ILE A 13 13.06 -0.12 -0.30
N GLY A 14 13.86 0.54 0.54
CA GLY A 14 13.87 2.00 0.63
C GLY A 14 14.21 2.68 -0.70
N PHE A 15 15.19 2.12 -1.42
CA PHE A 15 15.55 2.60 -2.75
C PHE A 15 14.40 2.39 -3.76
N ALA A 16 13.83 1.18 -3.82
CA ALA A 16 12.70 0.88 -4.70
C ALA A 16 11.51 1.80 -4.43
N ASN A 17 11.17 2.03 -3.16
CA ASN A 17 10.08 2.92 -2.77
C ASN A 17 10.35 4.37 -3.20
N THR A 18 11.57 4.87 -3.00
CA THR A 18 11.96 6.21 -3.45
C THR A 18 11.77 6.37 -4.95
N VAL A 19 12.18 5.38 -5.75
CA VAL A 19 12.03 5.41 -7.21
C VAL A 19 10.55 5.37 -7.62
N ILE A 20 9.76 4.48 -7.00
CA ILE A 20 8.33 4.35 -7.28
C ILE A 20 7.60 5.64 -6.93
N GLU A 21 7.82 6.20 -5.74
CA GLU A 21 7.17 7.43 -5.29
C GLU A 21 7.59 8.63 -6.15
N TRP A 22 8.88 8.77 -6.44
CA TRP A 22 9.35 9.82 -7.34
C TRP A 22 8.69 9.71 -8.71
N PHE A 23 8.65 8.52 -9.32
CA PHE A 23 8.12 8.34 -10.66
C PHE A 23 6.61 8.55 -10.72
N PHE A 24 5.86 7.93 -9.82
CA PHE A 24 4.40 8.05 -9.83
C PHE A 24 3.94 9.39 -9.25
N ILE A 25 4.38 9.75 -8.05
CA ILE A 25 3.87 10.93 -7.35
C ILE A 25 4.63 12.18 -7.77
N GLY A 26 5.97 12.13 -7.74
CA GLY A 26 6.83 13.27 -8.06
C GLY A 26 6.86 13.65 -9.53
N PHE A 27 6.52 12.74 -10.44
CA PHE A 27 6.57 12.98 -11.89
C PHE A 27 5.21 12.79 -12.58
N LEU A 28 4.68 11.56 -12.67
CA LEU A 28 3.47 11.27 -13.47
C LEU A 28 2.21 11.97 -12.95
N PHE A 29 2.01 11.95 -11.63
CA PHE A 29 0.80 12.47 -10.98
C PHE A 29 1.03 13.80 -10.26
N HIS A 30 2.23 14.38 -10.35
CA HIS A 30 2.60 15.63 -9.68
C HIS A 30 1.65 16.79 -10.03
N LYS A 31 1.28 16.90 -11.30
CA LYS A 31 0.31 17.91 -11.76
C LYS A 31 -1.03 17.78 -11.02
N TYR A 32 -1.49 16.56 -10.76
CA TYR A 32 -2.76 16.32 -10.08
C TYR A 32 -2.65 16.51 -8.57
N GLN A 33 -1.47 16.26 -7.98
CA GLN A 33 -1.18 16.64 -6.59
C GLN A 33 -1.33 18.15 -6.39
N ALA A 34 -0.81 18.96 -7.32
CA ALA A 34 -0.93 20.41 -7.25
C ALA A 34 -2.38 20.91 -7.40
N LEU A 35 -3.27 20.09 -7.98
CA LEU A 35 -4.68 20.38 -8.19
C LEU A 35 -5.58 19.90 -7.05
N THR A 36 -5.03 19.32 -5.97
CA THR A 36 -5.83 18.94 -4.81
C THR A 36 -6.03 20.16 -3.90
N PRO A 37 -7.22 20.80 -3.88
CA PRO A 37 -7.47 21.88 -2.93
C PRO A 37 -7.27 21.35 -1.52
N GLN A 38 -6.42 22.02 -0.74
CA GLN A 38 -6.02 21.60 0.61
C GLN A 38 -7.14 21.84 1.65
N THR A 39 -8.34 21.36 1.36
CA THR A 39 -9.53 21.55 2.20
C THR A 39 -10.19 20.23 2.54
N TRP A 40 -10.72 20.17 3.77
CA TRP A 40 -11.64 19.13 4.19
C TRP A 40 -12.96 19.30 3.43
N ARG A 41 -13.54 18.19 2.97
CA ARG A 41 -14.89 18.21 2.44
C ARG A 41 -15.88 18.55 3.56
N PRO A 42 -17.00 19.21 3.25
CA PRO A 42 -18.06 19.45 4.23
C PRO A 42 -18.49 18.14 4.87
N GLU A 43 -18.69 18.16 6.19
CA GLU A 43 -19.16 17.00 6.93
C GLU A 43 -20.56 16.58 6.47
N ASN A 44 -20.77 15.27 6.33
CA ASN A 44 -22.04 14.68 5.98
C ASN A 44 -22.13 13.30 6.63
N TYR A 45 -23.31 12.92 7.12
CA TYR A 45 -23.60 11.58 7.63
C TYR A 45 -23.13 10.46 6.68
N SER A 46 -23.26 10.67 5.37
CA SER A 46 -22.79 9.71 4.37
C SER A 46 -21.29 9.43 4.47
N ASN A 47 -20.47 10.45 4.79
CA ASN A 47 -19.02 10.31 4.89
C ASN A 47 -18.64 9.38 6.05
N TYR A 48 -19.34 9.52 7.19
CA TYR A 48 -19.15 8.63 8.32
C TYR A 48 -19.62 7.21 8.02
N THR A 49 -20.75 7.03 7.35
CA THR A 49 -21.20 5.69 6.92
C THR A 49 -20.16 5.00 6.03
N TYR A 50 -19.63 5.71 5.03
CA TYR A 50 -18.59 5.15 4.16
C TYR A 50 -17.30 4.82 4.91
N SER A 51 -16.87 5.68 5.83
CA SER A 51 -15.72 5.44 6.71
C SER A 51 -15.90 4.23 7.63
N THR A 52 -17.09 4.05 8.20
CA THR A 52 -17.43 2.85 8.98
C THR A 52 -17.40 1.58 8.12
N LEU A 53 -17.96 1.61 6.92
CA LEU A 53 -17.90 0.47 5.99
C LEU A 53 -16.46 0.13 5.60
N LEU A 54 -15.62 1.14 5.35
CA LEU A 54 -14.20 0.95 5.11
C LEU A 54 -13.47 0.35 6.32
N SER A 55 -13.84 0.76 7.54
CA SER A 55 -13.28 0.21 8.77
C SER A 55 -13.63 -1.27 8.96
N LEU A 56 -14.87 -1.67 8.62
CA LEU A 56 -15.27 -3.08 8.59
C LEU A 56 -14.51 -3.86 7.51
N LEU A 57 -14.36 -3.28 6.32
CA LEU A 57 -13.55 -3.88 5.25
C LEU A 57 -12.09 -4.08 5.69
N PHE A 58 -11.49 -3.11 6.36
CA PHE A 58 -10.16 -3.26 6.96
C PHE A 58 -10.10 -4.44 7.92
N GLY A 59 -11.07 -4.56 8.83
CA GLY A 59 -11.15 -5.69 9.76
C GLY A 59 -11.14 -7.03 9.04
N VAL A 60 -11.97 -7.19 8.00
CA VAL A 60 -12.02 -8.40 7.17
C VAL A 60 -10.67 -8.66 6.48
N LEU A 61 -10.09 -7.64 5.85
CA LEU A 61 -8.81 -7.76 5.16
C LEU A 61 -7.66 -8.10 6.11
N PHE A 62 -7.65 -7.52 7.31
CA PHE A 62 -6.66 -7.79 8.33
C PHE A 62 -6.79 -9.21 8.88
N THR A 63 -8.02 -9.69 9.14
CA THR A 63 -8.26 -11.09 9.51
C THR A 63 -7.77 -12.04 8.41
N LEU A 64 -8.06 -11.75 7.13
CA LEU A 64 -7.56 -12.55 6.02
C LEU A 64 -6.04 -12.51 5.89
N PHE A 65 -5.42 -11.33 6.06
CA PHE A 65 -3.97 -11.16 6.11
C PHE A 65 -3.36 -12.04 7.20
N TYR A 66 -3.89 -11.97 8.43
CA TYR A 66 -3.41 -12.76 9.55
C TYR A 66 -3.60 -14.27 9.33
N LEU A 67 -4.75 -14.70 8.82
CA LEU A 67 -5.01 -16.11 8.50
C LEU A 67 -4.11 -16.62 7.37
N LYS A 68 -3.82 -15.81 6.35
CA LYS A 68 -3.00 -16.24 5.20
C LYS A 68 -1.50 -16.23 5.50
N ILE A 69 -1.02 -15.20 6.18
CA ILE A 69 0.41 -15.05 6.53
C ILE A 69 0.76 -15.89 7.76
N GLY A 70 -0.12 -15.89 8.78
CA GLY A 70 0.08 -16.67 10.00
C GLY A 70 -0.12 -18.17 9.83
N ALA A 71 -0.93 -18.64 8.86
CA ALA A 71 -1.16 -20.07 8.67
C ALA A 71 -0.31 -20.72 7.55
N HIS A 72 0.05 -20.02 6.46
CA HIS A 72 0.61 -20.72 5.29
C HIS A 72 1.57 -19.95 4.37
N TYR A 73 1.76 -18.63 4.51
CA TYR A 73 2.58 -17.86 3.57
C TYR A 73 3.64 -17.02 4.26
N VAL A 74 4.66 -17.69 4.79
CA VAL A 74 6.00 -17.15 4.80
C VAL A 74 6.90 -18.38 4.66
N LEU A 75 7.68 -18.42 3.59
CA LEU A 75 9.04 -18.99 3.52
C LEU A 75 9.42 -19.83 2.30
N PRO A 76 8.58 -20.60 1.57
CA PRO A 76 8.87 -21.02 0.18
C PRO A 76 7.74 -20.67 -0.78
N GLY A 77 7.92 -19.62 -1.57
CA GLY A 77 6.93 -19.22 -2.57
C GLY A 77 7.58 -18.92 -3.91
N SER A 78 6.91 -19.26 -5.00
CA SER A 78 7.24 -18.69 -6.32
C SER A 78 7.03 -17.17 -6.30
N LEU A 79 7.56 -16.47 -7.30
CA LEU A 79 7.36 -15.02 -7.48
C LEU A 79 5.88 -14.60 -7.32
N TRP A 80 4.96 -15.44 -7.80
CA TRP A 80 3.52 -15.25 -7.67
C TRP A 80 3.01 -15.20 -6.23
N SER A 81 3.59 -15.98 -5.32
CA SER A 81 3.24 -15.96 -3.90
C SER A 81 3.59 -14.62 -3.27
N HIS A 82 4.72 -14.04 -3.64
CA HIS A 82 5.18 -12.74 -3.13
C HIS A 82 4.35 -11.59 -3.69
N ILE A 83 3.95 -11.64 -4.96
CA ILE A 83 3.02 -10.66 -5.54
C ILE A 83 1.67 -10.71 -4.81
N LYS A 84 1.12 -11.91 -4.56
CA LYS A 84 -0.13 -12.07 -3.80
C LYS A 84 -0.02 -11.51 -2.39
N LEU A 85 1.09 -11.78 -1.70
CA LEU A 85 1.37 -11.22 -0.38
C LEU A 85 1.39 -9.68 -0.43
N GLY A 86 2.12 -9.10 -1.37
CA GLY A 86 2.15 -7.65 -1.58
C GLY A 86 0.77 -7.05 -1.84
N LEU A 87 -0.06 -7.70 -2.66
CA LEU A 87 -1.45 -7.27 -2.91
C LEU A 87 -2.32 -7.33 -1.65
N ILE A 88 -2.18 -8.38 -0.83
CA ILE A 88 -2.92 -8.50 0.44
C ILE A 88 -2.49 -7.40 1.40
N CYS A 89 -1.18 -7.14 1.55
CA CYS A 89 -0.64 -6.05 2.36
C CYS A 89 -1.16 -4.69 1.88
N PHE A 90 -1.12 -4.43 0.57
CA PHE A 90 -1.63 -3.21 -0.02
C PHE A 90 -3.12 -3.01 0.28
N ALA A 91 -3.94 -4.03 0.02
CA ALA A 91 -5.37 -3.98 0.27
C ALA A 91 -5.65 -3.69 1.75
N CYS A 92 -4.93 -4.36 2.66
CA CYS A 92 -5.10 -4.22 4.09
C CYS A 92 -4.66 -2.84 4.60
N PHE A 93 -3.47 -2.36 4.24
CA PHE A 93 -2.86 -1.21 4.93
C PHE A 93 -3.02 0.12 4.21
N SER A 94 -2.92 0.14 2.88
CA SER A 94 -2.92 1.40 2.13
C SER A 94 -4.20 1.64 1.34
N PHE A 95 -4.83 0.61 0.79
CA PHE A 95 -6.06 0.81 0.02
C PHE A 95 -7.16 1.42 0.89
N VAL A 96 -7.49 0.77 2.02
CA VAL A 96 -8.55 1.28 2.91
C VAL A 96 -8.20 2.68 3.42
N SER A 97 -6.98 2.89 3.89
CA SER A 97 -6.52 4.17 4.43
C SER A 97 -6.57 5.30 3.39
N ALA A 98 -6.09 5.05 2.17
CA ALA A 98 -6.09 6.03 1.09
C ALA A 98 -7.51 6.40 0.64
N ILE A 99 -8.41 5.41 0.50
CA ILE A 99 -9.81 5.69 0.19
C ILE A 99 -10.48 6.45 1.33
N ASN A 100 -10.22 6.06 2.58
CA ASN A 100 -10.77 6.75 3.75
C ASN A 100 -10.35 8.22 3.78
N ASN A 101 -9.07 8.50 3.57
CA ASN A 101 -8.59 9.89 3.45
C ASN A 101 -9.25 10.63 2.29
N SER A 102 -9.51 9.96 1.15
CA SER A 102 -10.21 10.57 0.00
C SER A 102 -11.71 10.83 0.21
N ILE A 103 -12.33 10.26 1.26
CA ILE A 103 -13.69 10.62 1.66
C ILE A 103 -13.70 12.00 2.29
N TYR A 104 -12.74 12.27 3.17
CA TYR A 104 -12.70 13.49 3.98
C TYR A 104 -11.91 14.63 3.34
N ILE A 105 -10.90 14.31 2.53
CA ILE A 105 -10.04 15.30 1.89
C ILE A 105 -10.42 15.41 0.42
N ASN A 106 -10.46 16.64 -0.09
CA ASN A 106 -10.84 16.89 -1.48
C ASN A 106 -9.67 16.64 -2.46
N TYR A 107 -9.19 15.40 -2.51
CA TYR A 107 -8.18 15.02 -3.49
C TYR A 107 -8.73 14.99 -4.92
N ASP A 108 -7.88 15.37 -5.88
CA ASP A 108 -8.09 15.06 -7.28
C ASP A 108 -8.11 13.54 -7.48
N LYS A 109 -9.10 13.04 -8.21
CA LYS A 109 -9.31 11.59 -8.40
C LYS A 109 -8.11 10.90 -9.02
N LYS A 110 -7.39 11.58 -9.93
CA LYS A 110 -6.20 11.04 -10.58
C LYS A 110 -5.03 11.01 -9.61
N PHE A 111 -4.93 11.98 -8.70
CA PHE A 111 -3.93 11.93 -7.64
C PHE A 111 -4.15 10.73 -6.70
N VAL A 112 -5.39 10.46 -6.29
CA VAL A 112 -5.72 9.25 -5.51
C VAL A 112 -5.37 7.97 -6.27
N ALA A 113 -5.67 7.90 -7.57
CA ALA A 113 -5.27 6.77 -8.39
C ALA A 113 -3.74 6.58 -8.43
N GLY A 114 -2.98 7.67 -8.58
CA GLY A 114 -1.52 7.65 -8.51
C GLY A 114 -0.99 7.15 -7.16
N LEU A 115 -1.57 7.61 -6.04
CA LEU A 115 -1.25 7.14 -4.69
C LEU A 115 -1.51 5.63 -4.52
N LEU A 116 -2.65 5.15 -5.02
CA LEU A 116 -3.00 3.72 -4.96
C LEU A 116 -2.06 2.86 -5.80
N ILE A 117 -1.69 3.30 -7.00
CA ILE A 117 -0.74 2.58 -7.86
C ILE A 117 0.64 2.54 -7.21
N ALA A 118 1.15 3.69 -6.76
CA ALA A 118 2.46 3.79 -6.12
C ALA A 118 2.54 2.90 -4.87
N SER A 119 1.55 3.01 -3.97
CA SER A 119 1.51 2.19 -2.75
C SER A 119 1.40 0.70 -3.06
N CYS A 120 0.57 0.29 -4.03
CA CYS A 120 0.47 -1.11 -4.46
C CYS A 120 1.83 -1.66 -4.94
N LEU A 121 2.53 -0.92 -5.80
CA LEU A 121 3.84 -1.31 -6.30
C LEU A 121 4.90 -1.36 -5.19
N THR A 122 4.83 -0.46 -4.21
CA THR A 122 5.68 -0.47 -3.02
C THR A 122 5.52 -1.78 -2.22
N TYR A 123 4.29 -2.21 -1.92
CA TYR A 123 4.08 -3.47 -1.19
C TYR A 123 4.50 -4.71 -1.98
N ILE A 124 4.23 -4.75 -3.29
CA ILE A 124 4.67 -5.85 -4.16
C ILE A 124 6.19 -5.91 -4.21
N SER A 125 6.86 -4.78 -4.44
CA SER A 125 8.32 -4.69 -4.50
C SER A 125 8.94 -5.11 -3.19
N ALA A 126 8.40 -4.66 -2.05
CA ALA A 126 8.87 -5.06 -0.74
C ALA A 126 8.76 -6.57 -0.50
N ALA A 127 7.62 -7.17 -0.83
CA ALA A 127 7.43 -8.61 -0.69
C ALA A 127 8.40 -9.43 -1.57
N ILE A 128 8.64 -8.99 -2.81
CA ILE A 128 9.60 -9.62 -3.72
C ILE A 128 11.03 -9.48 -3.18
N ILE A 129 11.45 -8.27 -2.80
CA ILE A 129 12.80 -8.00 -2.33
C ILE A 129 13.10 -8.82 -1.07
N VAL A 130 12.23 -8.77 -0.05
CA VAL A 130 12.43 -9.57 1.17
C VAL A 130 12.56 -11.06 0.86
N SER A 131 11.79 -11.58 -0.10
CA SER A 131 11.90 -12.99 -0.48
C SER A 131 13.28 -13.37 -1.05
N LEU A 132 13.89 -12.48 -1.85
CA LEU A 132 15.21 -12.71 -2.43
C LEU A 132 16.32 -12.79 -1.38
N PHE A 133 16.18 -12.02 -0.29
CA PHE A 133 17.13 -11.98 0.83
C PHE A 133 16.82 -13.00 1.93
N TYR A 134 15.61 -13.55 1.97
CA TYR A 134 15.27 -14.58 2.95
C TYR A 134 15.88 -15.95 2.61
N TRP A 135 15.93 -16.27 1.31
CA TRP A 135 16.41 -17.56 0.78
C TRP A 135 17.93 -17.69 0.67
N ARG A 136 18.68 -16.63 0.96
CA ARG A 136 20.15 -16.58 0.93
C ARG A 136 20.71 -16.23 2.31
#